data_AF-A0A7W0P661-F1
#
_entry.id   AF-A0A7W0P661-F1
#
_cell.length_a   1.000
_cell.length_b   1.000
_cell.length_c   1.000
_cell.angle_alpha   90.00
_cell.angle_beta   90.00
_cell.angle_gamma   90.00
#
_symmetry.space_group_name_H-M   'P 1'
#
loop_
_entity.id
_entity.type
_entity.pdbx_description
1 polymer ?
#
loop_
_entity_poly.entity_id
_entity_poly.type
_entity_poly.pdbx_seq_one_letter_code
_entity_poly.pdbx_strand_id
1 'polypeptide(L)' 'MRKTTVYLPETLKDRIERLAKREQRSEAEIIRSALESFTTGRDRPRPTVPLFRGQGVTNVAESVDEALAEGFGRV' A
#
# COMPACT_ATOMS: atom_id res chain seq x y z
N MET A 1 -5.56 8.46 14.83
CA MET A 1 -5.66 9.50 13.78
C MET A 1 -4.41 10.39 13.84
N ARG A 2 -3.76 10.67 12.71
CA ARG A 2 -2.63 11.61 12.60
C ARG A 2 -3.13 12.92 11.97
N LYS A 3 -2.77 14.08 12.53
CA LYS A 3 -3.10 15.39 11.93
C LYS A 3 -2.20 15.62 10.72
N THR A 4 -2.81 15.92 9.59
CA THR A 4 -2.14 16.18 8.32
C THR A 4 -2.70 17.46 7.72
N THR A 5 -1.84 18.34 7.23
CA THR A 5 -2.22 19.55 6.50
C THR A 5 -1.94 19.33 5.02
N VAL A 6 -2.91 19.59 4.16
CA VAL A 6 -2.79 19.48 2.70
C VAL A 6 -3.31 20.76 2.05
N TYR A 7 -2.71 21.15 0.94
CA TYR A 7 -3.23 22.25 0.12
C TYR A 7 -4.36 21.73 -0.76
N LEU A 8 -5.46 22.47 -0.83
CA LEU A 8 -6.60 22.19 -1.70
C LEU A 8 -6.83 23.39 -2.60
N PRO A 9 -7.22 23.21 -3.88
CA PRO A 9 -7.77 24.30 -4.65
C PRO A 9 -9.00 24.89 -3.95
N GLU A 10 -9.15 26.21 -3.97
CA GLU A 10 -10.29 26.92 -3.34
C GLU A 10 -11.64 26.32 -3.76
N THR A 11 -11.81 26.04 -5.05
CA THR A 11 -13.04 25.45 -5.61
C THR A 11 -13.34 24.05 -5.06
N LEU A 12 -12.33 23.30 -4.62
CA LEU A 12 -12.52 22.00 -3.98
C LEU A 12 -12.94 22.18 -2.52
N LYS A 13 -12.30 23.10 -1.79
CA LYS A 13 -12.67 23.46 -0.42
C LYS A 13 -14.13 23.91 -0.32
N ASP A 14 -14.58 24.80 -1.22
CA ASP A 14 -15.98 25.27 -1.27
C ASP A 14 -17.00 24.14 -1.49
N ARG A 15 -16.64 23.15 -2.33
CA ARG A 15 -17.49 21.98 -2.58
C ARG A 15 -17.59 21.10 -1.34
N ILE A 16 -16.48 20.88 -0.64
CA ILE A 16 -16.44 20.09 0.60
C ILE A 16 -17.26 20.77 1.69
N GLU A 17 -17.15 22.09 1.86
CA GLU A 17 -17.91 22.83 2.86
C GLU A 17 -19.42 22.75 2.61
N ARG A 18 -19.86 22.93 1.36
CA ARG A 18 -21.28 22.78 0.99
C ARG A 18 -21.78 21.36 1.22
N LEU A 19 -20.95 20.36 0.94
CA LEU A 19 -21.29 18.95 1.19
C LEU A 19 -21.42 18.66 2.68
N ALA A 20 -20.46 19.13 3.49
CA ALA A 20 -20.45 19.02 4.95
C ALA A 20 -21.73 19.58 5.57
N LYS A 21 -22.10 20.80 5.16
CA LYS A 21 -23.33 21.46 5.62
C LYS A 21 -24.58 20.67 5.24
N ARG A 22 -24.65 20.18 3.99
CA ARG A 22 -25.81 19.42 3.50
C ARG A 22 -25.97 18.08 4.21
N GLU A 23 -24.86 17.37 4.48
CA GLU A 23 -24.87 16.05 5.13
C GLU A 23 -24.80 16.12 6.66
N GLN A 24 -24.65 17.31 7.25
CA GLN A 24 -24.47 17.51 8.70
C GLN A 24 -23.26 16.75 9.25
N ARG A 25 -22.17 16.71 8.45
CA ARG A 25 -20.92 16.02 8.77
C ARG A 25 -19.76 17.01 8.80
N SER A 26 -18.70 16.69 9.51
CA SER A 26 -17.48 17.51 9.46
C SER A 26 -16.77 17.34 8.11
N GLU A 27 -16.12 18.41 7.63
CA GLU A 27 -15.32 18.32 6.39
C GLU A 27 -14.22 17.26 6.48
N ALA A 28 -13.60 17.12 7.65
CA ALA A 28 -12.59 16.10 7.91
C ALA A 28 -13.18 14.69 7.76
N GLU A 29 -14.42 14.47 8.16
CA GLU A 29 -15.08 13.18 7.99
C GLU A 29 -15.36 12.87 6.52
N ILE A 30 -15.85 13.85 5.75
CA ILE A 30 -16.03 13.71 4.30
C ILE A 30 -14.72 13.36 3.62
N ILE A 31 -13.66 14.12 3.90
CA ILE A 31 -12.33 13.90 3.31
C ILE A 31 -11.83 12.50 3.68
N ARG A 32 -11.94 12.10 4.95
CA ARG A 32 -11.52 10.76 5.39
C ARG A 32 -12.31 9.65 4.69
N SER A 33 -13.64 9.72 4.66
CA SER A 33 -14.48 8.70 4.02
C SER A 33 -14.19 8.58 2.52
N ALA A 34 -13.97 9.72 1.85
CA ALA A 34 -13.62 9.73 0.44
C ALA A 34 -12.24 9.09 0.19
N LEU A 35 -11.25 9.42 1.02
CA LEU A 35 -9.91 8.83 0.92
C LEU A 35 -9.92 7.33 1.24
N GLU A 36 -10.61 6.90 2.30
CA GLU A 36 -10.76 5.48 2.65
C GLU A 36 -11.40 4.68 1.51
N SER A 37 -12.50 5.19 0.96
CA SER A 37 -13.16 4.56 -0.19
C SER A 37 -12.25 4.52 -1.41
N PHE A 38 -11.47 5.57 -1.65
CA PHE A 38 -10.55 5.63 -2.78
C PHE A 38 -9.38 4.65 -2.63
N THR A 39 -8.81 4.52 -1.43
CA THR A 39 -7.63 3.68 -1.17
C THR A 39 -7.96 2.22 -0.94
N THR A 40 -9.19 1.89 -0.51
CA THR A 40 -9.59 0.50 -0.25
C THR A 40 -9.41 -0.36 -1.49
N GLY A 41 -8.68 -1.48 -1.36
CA GLY A 41 -8.40 -2.40 -2.46
C GLY A 41 -7.36 -1.91 -3.48
N ARG A 42 -6.78 -0.73 -3.28
CA ARG A 42 -5.62 -0.24 -4.05
C ARG A 42 -4.27 -0.57 -3.41
N ASP A 43 -4.29 -1.26 -2.27
CA ASP A 43 -3.08 -1.81 -1.70
C ASP A 43 -2.40 -2.72 -2.70
N ARG A 44 -1.06 -2.68 -2.74
CA ARG A 44 -0.29 -3.61 -3.56
C ARG A 44 -0.74 -5.03 -3.17
N PRO A 45 -1.17 -5.88 -4.13
CA PRO A 45 -1.62 -7.22 -3.81
C PRO A 45 -0.53 -7.92 -3.01
N ARG A 46 -0.93 -8.56 -1.91
CA ARG A 46 0.00 -9.39 -1.15
C ARG A 46 0.56 -10.45 -2.11
N PRO A 47 1.88 -10.66 -2.15
CA PRO A 47 2.44 -11.68 -3.03
C PRO A 47 1.82 -13.03 -2.66
N THR A 48 1.17 -13.67 -3.63
CA THR A 48 0.77 -15.07 -3.50
C THR A 48 2.02 -15.90 -3.73
N VAL A 49 2.54 -16.50 -2.65
CA VAL A 49 3.66 -17.44 -2.73
C VAL A 49 3.12 -18.87 -2.90
N PRO A 50 3.84 -19.76 -3.59
CA PRO A 50 5.15 -19.55 -4.23
C PRO A 50 5.03 -18.89 -5.62
N LEU A 51 5.95 -17.96 -5.95
CA LEU A 51 5.97 -17.27 -7.26
C LEU A 51 6.32 -18.22 -8.42
N PHE A 52 7.10 -19.25 -8.12
CA PHE A 52 7.44 -20.36 -9.00
C PHE A 52 7.68 -21.59 -8.12
N ARG A 53 7.51 -22.78 -8.69
CA ARG A 53 8.06 -23.99 -8.06
C ARG A 53 9.50 -24.12 -8.52
N GLY A 54 10.44 -24.28 -7.58
CA GLY A 54 11.84 -24.52 -7.93
C GLY A 54 11.94 -25.72 -8.87
N GLN A 55 12.53 -25.53 -10.05
CA GLN A 55 12.93 -26.63 -10.92
C GLN A 55 14.38 -26.97 -10.59
N GLY A 56 14.60 -28.02 -9.79
CA GLY A 56 15.92 -28.40 -9.30
C GLY A 56 15.89 -28.86 -7.85
N VAL A 57 17.04 -28.73 -7.17
CA VAL A 57 17.26 -29.10 -5.77
C VAL A 57 16.16 -28.51 -4.90
N THR A 58 15.27 -29.37 -4.39
CA THR A 58 14.03 -28.99 -3.70
C THR A 58 14.26 -28.38 -2.31
N ASN A 59 15.50 -28.38 -1.80
CA ASN A 59 15.86 -27.97 -0.44
C ASN A 59 16.96 -26.89 -0.38
N VAL A 60 17.22 -26.10 -1.43
CA VAL A 60 18.23 -25.03 -1.39
C VAL A 60 18.02 -24.05 -0.22
N ALA A 61 16.77 -23.85 0.20
CA ALA A 61 16.46 -23.03 1.38
C ALA A 61 16.98 -23.62 2.70
N GLU A 62 17.23 -24.92 2.76
CA GLU A 62 17.73 -25.65 3.93
C GLU A 62 19.26 -25.79 3.93
N SER A 63 19.90 -25.64 2.77
CA SER A 63 21.37 -25.79 2.58
C SER A 63 22.03 -24.55 1.97
N VAL A 64 21.63 -23.36 2.44
CA VAL A 64 22.05 -22.06 1.88
C VAL A 64 23.58 -21.89 1.89
N ASP A 65 24.25 -22.26 2.98
CA ASP A 65 25.69 -22.05 3.14
C ASP A 65 26.52 -22.86 2.13
N GLU A 66 26.14 -24.12 1.90
CA GLU A 66 26.78 -25.00 0.92
C GLU A 66 26.59 -24.45 -0.50
N ALA A 67 25.36 -24.05 -0.84
CA ALA A 67 25.03 -23.48 -2.15
C ALA A 67 25.82 -22.18 -2.44
N LEU A 68 26.12 -21.37 -1.42
CA LEU A 68 26.92 -20.14 -1.58
C LEU A 68 28.42 -20.42 -1.69
N ALA A 69 28.93 -21.47 -1.03
CA ALA A 69 30.34 -21.84 -1.05
C ALA A 69 30.84 -22.24 -2.46
N GLU A 70 29.94 -22.70 -3.33
CA GLU A 70 30.24 -23.20 -4.68
C GLU A 70 30.68 -22.13 -5.69
N GLY A 71 30.78 -20.85 -5.31
CA GLY A 71 31.35 -19.82 -6.19
C GLY A 71 30.78 -18.42 -6.05
N PHE A 72 29.93 -18.16 -5.05
CA PHE A 72 29.35 -16.84 -4.84
C PHE A 72 30.45 -15.80 -4.57
N GLY A 73 30.46 -14.70 -5.34
CA GLY A 73 31.40 -13.59 -5.16
C GLY A 73 32.80 -13.76 -5.76
N ARG A 74 33.06 -14.81 -6.56
CA ARG A 74 34.29 -14.88 -7.36
C ARG A 74 34.19 -13.97 -8.58
N VAL A 75 35.24 -13.17 -8.82
CA VAL A 75 35.39 -12.21 -9.94
C VAL A 75 36.32 -12.81 -10.99
#